data_AF-A0A7W0FVQ6-F1
#
_entry.id   AF-A0A7W0FVQ6-F1
#
_cell.length_a   1.000
_cell.length_b   1.000
_cell.length_c   1.000
_cell.angle_alpha   90.00
_cell.angle_beta   90.00
_cell.angle_gamma   90.00
#
_symmetry.space_group_name_H-M   'P 1'
#
loop_
_entity.id
_entity.type
_entity.pdbx_description
1 polymer ?
#
loop_
_entity_poly.entity_id
_entity_poly.type
_entity_poly.pdbx_seq_one_letter_code
_entity_poly.pdbx_strand_id
1 'polypeptide(L)'
;MGFIARWPIETTFEEARRHLGMETQRQWSDKAVERETPCILASFSIISLIALEFQKINGDEISIQTSAWYKKTLITFSDILAYVRRHILEEKYSSQFGKNIELWKTGLSEIINQMVAA
;
A
#
# COMPACT_ATOMS: atom_id res chain seq x y z
N MET A 1 -4.50 -13.77 31.90
CA MET A 1 -3.97 -13.48 30.55
C MET A 1 -5.06 -13.01 29.56
N GLY A 2 -6.14 -12.32 29.97
CA GLY A 2 -7.29 -12.04 29.10
C GLY A 2 -7.43 -10.60 28.54
N PHE A 3 -6.89 -9.58 29.22
CA PHE A 3 -7.16 -8.19 28.86
C PHE A 3 -6.22 -7.59 27.79
N ILE A 4 -5.00 -8.11 27.67
CA ILE A 4 -3.96 -7.53 26.78
C ILE A 4 -4.25 -7.84 25.31
N ALA A 5 -4.87 -8.99 25.01
CA ALA A 5 -5.19 -9.41 23.63
C ALA A 5 -6.36 -8.64 22.99
N ARG A 6 -7.07 -7.80 23.76
CA ARG A 6 -8.21 -7.01 23.24
C ARG A 6 -7.76 -5.82 22.38
N TRP A 7 -6.68 -5.16 22.76
CA TRP A 7 -6.22 -3.94 22.06
C TRP A 7 -5.79 -4.19 20.60
N PRO A 8 -5.09 -5.30 20.29
CA PRO A 8 -4.79 -5.63 18.89
C PRO A 8 -6.04 -5.81 18.03
N ILE A 9 -7.11 -6.44 18.54
CA ILE A 9 -8.31 -6.69 17.74
C ILE A 9 -9.09 -5.41 17.45
N GLU A 10 -9.16 -4.48 18.40
CA GLU A 10 -9.74 -3.15 18.18
C GLU A 10 -8.95 -2.38 17.12
N THR A 11 -7.62 -2.49 17.13
CA THR A 11 -6.75 -1.87 16.13
C THR A 11 -7.00 -2.44 14.74
N THR A 12 -7.17 -3.76 14.61
CA THR A 12 -7.51 -4.40 13.32
C THR A 12 -8.85 -3.91 12.79
N PHE A 13 -9.89 -3.79 13.63
CA PHE A 13 -11.18 -3.30 13.19
C PHE A 13 -11.15 -1.82 12.76
N GLU A 14 -10.44 -0.97 13.51
CA GLU A 14 -10.24 0.44 13.13
C GLU A 14 -9.51 0.57 11.78
N GLU A 15 -8.41 -0.15 11.60
CA GLU A 15 -7.65 -0.14 10.35
C GLU A 15 -8.46 -0.72 9.18
N ALA A 16 -9.23 -1.79 9.40
CA ALA A 16 -10.10 -2.38 8.39
C ALA A 16 -11.21 -1.42 7.95
N ARG A 17 -11.86 -0.72 8.90
CA ARG A 17 -12.85 0.32 8.60
C ARG A 17 -12.23 1.44 7.77
N ARG A 18 -11.08 1.96 8.23
CA ARG A 18 -10.42 3.11 7.61
C ARG A 18 -9.86 2.83 6.21
N HIS A 19 -9.24 1.67 6.01
CA HIS A 19 -8.45 1.40 4.81
C HIS A 19 -9.10 0.41 3.83
N LEU A 20 -10.01 -0.44 4.31
CA LEU A 20 -10.71 -1.43 3.49
C LEU A 20 -12.21 -1.18 3.38
N GLY A 21 -12.76 -0.19 4.09
CA GLY A 21 -14.17 0.21 3.97
C GLY A 21 -15.15 -0.75 4.65
N MET A 22 -14.69 -1.52 5.66
CA MET A 22 -15.58 -2.26 6.56
C MET A 22 -16.54 -1.25 7.20
N GLU A 23 -17.86 -1.36 7.00
CA GLU A 23 -18.91 -0.38 7.39
C GLU A 23 -19.20 0.78 6.41
N THR A 24 -18.40 0.98 5.35
CA THR A 24 -18.75 1.92 4.26
C THR A 24 -19.47 1.23 3.10
N GLN A 25 -19.80 -0.05 3.26
CA GLN A 25 -20.52 -0.87 2.27
C GLN A 25 -21.94 -0.34 2.07
N ARG A 26 -22.35 -0.17 0.81
CA ARG A 26 -23.71 0.26 0.44
C ARG A 26 -24.63 -0.92 0.09
N GLN A 27 -24.44 -2.06 0.74
CA GLN A 27 -25.29 -3.22 0.51
C GLN A 27 -26.61 -3.09 1.26
N TRP A 28 -27.71 -3.44 0.59
CA TRP A 28 -29.08 -3.26 1.10
C TRP A 28 -29.66 -4.55 1.71
N SER A 29 -28.87 -5.61 1.82
CA SER A 29 -29.29 -6.90 2.37
C SER A 29 -28.37 -7.34 3.49
N ASP A 30 -28.94 -7.74 4.62
CA ASP A 30 -28.19 -8.25 5.78
C ASP A 30 -27.24 -9.40 5.38
N LYS A 31 -27.71 -10.30 4.51
CA LYS A 31 -26.89 -11.41 3.98
C LYS A 31 -25.68 -10.94 3.18
N ALA A 32 -25.74 -9.78 2.54
CA ALA A 32 -24.59 -9.24 1.81
C ALA A 32 -23.55 -8.69 2.78
N VAL A 33 -23.98 -7.95 3.82
CA VAL A 33 -23.11 -7.47 4.89
C VAL A 33 -22.41 -8.65 5.59
N GLU A 34 -23.16 -9.69 5.97
CA GLU A 34 -22.64 -10.90 6.61
C GLU A 34 -21.55 -11.62 5.79
N ARG A 35 -21.58 -11.49 4.45
CA ARG A 35 -20.60 -12.12 3.56
C ARG A 35 -19.40 -11.23 3.26
N GLU A 36 -19.60 -9.92 3.17
CA GLU A 36 -18.51 -9.01 2.83
C GLU A 36 -17.56 -8.77 4.00
N THR A 37 -18.06 -8.68 5.25
CA THR A 37 -17.22 -8.48 6.44
C THR A 37 -16.10 -9.53 6.59
N PRO A 38 -16.37 -10.86 6.55
CA PRO A 38 -15.31 -11.86 6.64
C PRO A 38 -14.35 -11.80 5.45
N CYS A 39 -14.82 -11.46 4.25
CA CYS A 39 -13.96 -11.29 3.07
C CYS A 39 -13.01 -10.09 3.21
N ILE A 40 -13.45 -8.99 3.83
CA ILE A 40 -12.60 -7.83 4.12
C ILE A 40 -11.51 -8.21 5.14
N LEU A 41 -11.86 -8.92 6.21
CA LEU A 41 -10.89 -9.37 7.21
C LEU A 41 -9.91 -10.42 6.67
N ALA A 42 -10.39 -11.29 5.78
CA ALA A 42 -9.51 -12.19 5.03
C ALA A 42 -8.54 -11.39 4.14
N SER A 43 -9.02 -10.35 3.46
CA SER A 43 -8.18 -9.49 2.62
C SER A 43 -7.12 -8.75 3.44
N PHE A 44 -7.48 -8.24 4.63
CA PHE A 44 -6.54 -7.65 5.59
C PHE A 44 -5.39 -8.62 5.91
N SER A 45 -5.73 -9.87 6.19
CA SER A 45 -4.77 -10.94 6.51
C SER A 45 -3.88 -11.26 5.31
N ILE A 46 -4.46 -11.43 4.13
CA ILE A 46 -3.73 -11.70 2.89
C ILE A 46 -2.75 -10.57 2.56
N ILE A 47 -3.16 -9.31 2.65
CA ILE A 47 -2.28 -8.16 2.40
C ILE A 47 -1.10 -8.15 3.37
N SER A 48 -1.35 -8.47 4.64
CA SER A 48 -0.30 -8.56 5.66
C SER A 48 0.70 -9.68 5.35
N LEU A 49 0.23 -10.84 4.90
CA LEU A 49 1.08 -11.95 4.48
C LEU A 49 1.88 -11.63 3.22
N ILE A 50 1.26 -10.99 2.22
CA ILE A 50 1.95 -10.57 0.99
C ILE A 50 3.09 -9.62 1.33
N ALA A 51 2.86 -8.63 2.20
CA ALA A 51 3.93 -7.72 2.62
C ALA A 51 5.09 -8.45 3.30
N LEU A 52 4.77 -9.45 4.13
CA LEU A 52 5.76 -10.25 4.84
C LEU A 52 6.59 -11.09 3.86
N GLU A 53 5.95 -11.67 2.83
CA GLU A 53 6.66 -12.39 1.77
C GLU A 53 7.51 -11.46 0.88
N PHE A 54 7.01 -10.29 0.50
CA PHE A 54 7.80 -9.30 -0.25
C PHE A 54 9.02 -8.82 0.55
N GLN A 55 8.87 -8.59 1.85
CA GLN A 55 9.99 -8.24 2.72
C GLN A 55 11.05 -9.35 2.74
N LYS A 56 10.64 -10.63 2.79
CA LYS A 56 11.58 -11.77 2.76
C LYS A 56 12.33 -11.87 1.44
N ILE A 57 11.66 -11.61 0.32
CA ILE A 57 12.25 -11.78 -1.03
C ILE A 57 13.20 -10.63 -1.36
N ASN A 58 12.77 -9.39 -1.12
CA ASN A 58 13.53 -8.20 -1.53
C ASN A 58 14.49 -7.70 -0.45
N GLY A 59 14.26 -8.03 0.82
CA GLY A 59 15.03 -7.51 1.96
C GLY A 59 14.76 -6.03 2.28
N ASP A 60 13.74 -5.43 1.66
CA ASP A 60 13.42 -4.02 1.82
C ASP A 60 12.75 -3.72 3.16
N GLU A 61 13.13 -2.59 3.77
CA GLU A 61 12.43 -2.08 4.94
C GLU A 61 11.11 -1.40 4.55
N ILE A 62 10.06 -1.70 5.31
CA ILE A 62 8.75 -1.05 5.14
C ILE A 62 8.86 0.39 5.65
N SER A 63 8.75 1.36 4.74
CA SER A 63 8.75 2.77 5.10
C SER A 63 7.55 3.14 5.98
N ILE A 64 7.85 3.67 7.17
CA ILE A 64 6.85 4.14 8.13
C ILE A 64 6.29 5.48 7.64
N GLN A 65 5.00 5.52 7.31
CA GLN A 65 4.35 6.78 6.95
C GLN A 65 4.07 7.60 8.21
N THR A 66 4.68 8.77 8.30
CA THR A 66 4.48 9.71 9.40
C THR A 66 3.63 10.90 8.94
N SER A 67 2.91 11.51 9.88
CA SER A 67 2.17 12.74 9.64
C SER A 67 2.84 13.89 10.36
N ALA A 68 2.60 15.13 9.93
CA ALA A 68 3.18 16.31 10.58
C ALA A 68 2.81 16.43 12.07
N TRP A 69 1.66 15.89 12.46
CA TRP A 69 1.07 16.02 13.80
C TRP A 69 1.31 14.80 14.69
N TYR A 70 1.76 13.67 14.13
CA TYR A 70 2.03 12.45 14.88
C TYR A 70 3.15 11.63 14.22
N LYS A 71 4.24 11.47 14.98
CA LYS A 71 5.38 10.62 14.62
C LYS A 71 5.19 9.24 15.22
N LYS A 72 4.75 8.30 14.41
CA LYS A 72 4.67 6.89 14.81
C LYS A 72 6.03 6.21 14.62
N THR A 73 6.38 5.34 15.56
CA THR A 73 7.65 4.58 15.56
C THR A 73 7.48 3.13 15.11
N LEU A 74 6.24 2.64 15.11
CA LEU A 74 5.90 1.28 14.72
C LEU A 74 5.18 1.26 13.38
N ILE A 75 5.40 0.19 12.63
CA ILE A 75 4.72 -0.09 11.36
C ILE A 75 3.25 -0.40 11.65
N THR A 76 2.34 0.24 10.91
CA THR A 76 0.90 -0.03 10.99
C THR A 76 0.37 -0.63 9.68
N PHE A 77 -0.88 -1.12 9.68
CA PHE A 77 -1.47 -1.72 8.48
C PHE A 77 -1.54 -0.74 7.29
N SER A 78 -1.79 0.55 7.53
CA SER A 78 -1.65 1.58 6.48
C SER A 78 -0.28 1.60 5.78
N ASP A 79 0.82 1.31 6.49
CA ASP A 79 2.16 1.26 5.88
C ASP A 79 2.32 0.01 5.03
N ILE A 80 1.89 -1.13 5.58
CA ILE A 80 1.86 -2.43 4.90
C ILE A 80 1.04 -2.32 3.60
N LEU A 81 -0.14 -1.71 3.65
CA LEU A 81 -1.01 -1.54 2.50
C LEU A 81 -0.37 -0.64 1.42
N ALA A 82 0.29 0.45 1.83
CA ALA A 82 1.00 1.32 0.88
C ALA A 82 2.22 0.63 0.27
N TYR A 83 2.95 -0.16 1.06
CA TYR A 83 4.09 -0.96 0.62
C TYR A 83 3.68 -1.99 -0.44
N VAL A 84 2.63 -2.77 -0.18
CA VAL A 84 2.11 -3.75 -1.15
C VAL A 84 1.61 -3.06 -2.42
N ARG A 85 0.88 -1.94 -2.30
CA ARG A 85 0.43 -1.16 -3.47
C ARG A 85 1.60 -0.66 -4.32
N ARG A 86 2.68 -0.22 -3.69
CA ARG A 86 3.88 0.25 -4.41
C ARG A 86 4.52 -0.89 -5.18
N HIS A 87 4.73 -2.05 -4.56
CA HIS A 87 5.31 -3.20 -5.25
C HIS A 87 4.45 -3.67 -6.43
N ILE A 88 3.12 -3.73 -6.27
CA ILE A 88 2.22 -4.08 -7.39
C ILE A 88 2.32 -3.05 -8.52
N LEU A 89 2.42 -1.76 -8.19
CA LEU A 89 2.55 -0.70 -9.19
C LEU A 89 3.90 -0.78 -9.91
N GLU A 90 4.98 -0.97 -9.18
CA GLU A 90 6.31 -1.15 -9.74
C GLU A 90 6.35 -2.38 -10.66
N GLU A 91 5.87 -3.52 -10.22
CA GLU A 91 5.84 -4.74 -11.05
C GLU A 91 5.03 -4.52 -12.34
N LYS A 92 3.85 -3.90 -12.22
CA LYS A 92 2.95 -3.70 -13.36
C LYS A 92 3.44 -2.63 -14.34
N TYR A 93 4.07 -1.56 -13.85
CA TYR A 93 4.42 -0.38 -14.66
C TYR A 93 5.93 -0.15 -14.83
N SER A 94 6.82 -0.97 -14.24
CA SER A 94 8.27 -0.81 -14.33
C SER A 94 8.77 -0.77 -15.78
N SER A 95 8.23 -1.64 -16.65
CA SER A 95 8.58 -1.65 -18.08
C SER A 95 8.16 -0.37 -18.83
N GLN A 96 7.10 0.29 -18.38
CA GLN A 96 6.59 1.54 -18.97
C GLN A 96 7.35 2.76 -18.44
N PHE A 97 7.70 2.78 -17.15
CA PHE A 97 8.46 3.87 -16.53
C PHE A 97 9.89 3.95 -17.07
N GLY A 98 10.58 2.81 -17.24
CA GLY A 98 11.92 2.78 -17.82
C GLY A 98 11.98 3.36 -19.23
N LYS A 99 11.04 2.95 -20.10
CA LYS A 99 10.93 3.49 -21.47
C LYS A 99 10.68 4.99 -21.50
N ASN A 100 9.83 5.50 -20.62
CA ASN A 100 9.50 6.92 -20.60
C ASN A 100 10.74 7.76 -20.22
N ILE A 101 11.49 7.35 -19.19
CA ILE A 101 12.70 8.04 -18.73
C ILE A 101 13.79 8.06 -19.82
N GLU A 102 13.98 6.97 -20.56
CA GLU A 102 14.91 6.93 -21.69
C GLU A 102 14.50 7.88 -22.81
N LEU A 103 13.22 7.92 -23.17
CA LEU A 103 12.68 8.84 -24.18
C LEU A 103 12.92 10.31 -23.81
N TRP A 104 12.72 10.69 -22.54
CA TRP A 104 12.98 12.06 -22.08
C TRP A 104 14.46 12.41 -22.04
N LYS A 105 15.34 11.47 -21.69
CA LYS A 105 16.80 11.68 -21.72
C LYS A 105 17.29 11.97 -23.15
N THR A 106 16.79 11.21 -24.12
CA THR A 106 17.13 11.43 -25.54
C THR A 106 16.63 12.80 -25.99
N GLY A 107 15.37 13.15 -25.70
CA GLY A 107 14.82 14.47 -26.06
C GLY A 107 15.52 15.65 -25.38
N LEU A 108 15.91 15.53 -24.11
CA LEU A 108 16.71 16.55 -23.41
C LEU A 108 18.09 16.71 -24.03
N SER A 109 18.76 15.61 -24.38
CA SER A 109 20.08 15.67 -25.02
C SER A 109 20.02 16.33 -26.41
N GLU A 110 18.93 16.13 -27.14
CA GLU A 110 18.71 16.71 -28.46
C GLU A 110 18.48 18.22 -28.38
N ILE A 111 17.70 18.69 -27.39
CA ILE A 111 17.50 20.12 -27.10
C ILE A 111 18.81 20.78 -26.66
N ILE A 112 19.58 20.12 -25.79
CA ILE A 112 20.89 20.63 -25.35
C ILE A 112 21.84 20.77 -26.54
N ASN A 113 21.89 19.77 -27.43
CA ASN A 113 22.74 19.81 -28.61
C ASN A 113 22.31 20.92 -29.60
N GLN A 114 21.01 21.19 -29.74
CA GLN A 114 20.51 22.31 -30.55
C GLN A 114 20.89 23.68 -29.96
N MET A 115 20.90 23.82 -28.63
CA MET A 115 21.31 25.07 -27.96
C MET A 115 22.82 25.30 -28.01
N VAL A 116 23.63 24.24 -28.05
CA VAL A 116 25.10 24.34 -28.15
C VAL A 116 25.57 24.62 -29.58
N ALA A 117 24.76 24.30 -30.58
CA ALA A 117 25.06 24.53 -32.00
C ALA A 117 24.65 25.92 -32.53
N ALA A 118 24.04 26.77 -31.69
CA ALA A 118 23.67 28.16 -31.99
C ALA A 118 24.68 29.15 -31.39
#